data_AF-E9GRN8-F1
#
_entry.id   AF-E9GRN8-F1
#
_cell.length_a   1.000
_cell.length_b   1.000
_cell.length_c   1.000
_cell.angle_alpha   90.00
_cell.angle_beta   90.00
_cell.angle_gamma   90.00
#
_symmetry.space_group_name_H-M   'P 1'
#
loop_
_entity.id
_entity.type
_entity.pdbx_description
1 polymer ?
#
loop_
_entity_poly.entity_id
_entity_poly.type
_entity_poly.pdbx_seq_one_letter_code
_entity_poly.pdbx_strand_id
1 'polypeptide(L)' 'QIEANIDSFVKDNTLENLTLQSTNKMQRSIIVHEIAETAGLSAFSFGEEDVDRHVVVYQKEFTPVPDE' A
#
# COMPACT_ATOMS: atom_id res chain seq x y z
N GLN A 1 1.71 -13.53 3.38
CA GLN A 1 0.70 -13.01 4.33
C GLN A 1 0.23 -11.60 3.93
N ILE A 2 1.11 -10.70 3.48
CA ILE A 2 0.73 -9.37 2.96
C ILE A 2 -0.07 -9.46 1.65
N GLU A 3 0.32 -10.32 0.72
CA GLU A 3 -0.42 -10.51 -0.54
C GLU A 3 -1.87 -10.92 -0.31
N ALA A 4 -2.15 -11.76 0.68
CA ALA A 4 -3.52 -12.15 1.02
C ALA A 4 -4.34 -11.00 1.61
N ASN A 5 -3.72 -10.11 2.40
CA ASN A 5 -4.38 -8.90 2.89
C ASN A 5 -4.69 -7.93 1.75
N ILE A 6 -3.77 -7.80 0.78
CA ILE A 6 -3.99 -6.93 -0.38
C ILE A 6 -5.00 -7.54 -1.34
N ASP A 7 -4.97 -8.85 -1.59
CA ASP A 7 -5.98 -9.54 -2.40
C ASP A 7 -7.38 -9.42 -1.78
N SER A 8 -7.47 -9.54 -0.45
CA SER A 8 -8.72 -9.29 0.26
C SER A 8 -9.14 -7.83 0.14
N PHE A 9 -8.21 -6.87 0.26
CA PHE A 9 -8.48 -5.44 0.10
C PHE A 9 -8.90 -5.06 -1.33
N VAL A 10 -8.32 -5.67 -2.36
CA VAL A 10 -8.71 -5.47 -3.77
C VAL A 10 -10.13 -5.99 -4.01
N LYS A 11 -10.48 -7.11 -3.37
CA LYS A 11 -11.85 -7.65 -3.43
C LYS A 11 -12.83 -6.80 -2.61
N ASP A 12 -12.35 -6.19 -1.54
CA ASP A 12 -13.12 -5.36 -0.63
C ASP A 12 -13.15 -3.89 -1.10
N ASN A 13 -14.08 -3.58 -2.01
CA ASN A 13 -14.29 -2.23 -2.54
C ASN A 13 -14.88 -1.24 -1.50
N THR A 14 -14.97 -1.63 -0.22
CA THR A 14 -15.45 -0.73 0.84
C THR A 14 -14.34 0.07 1.50
N LEU A 15 -13.09 -0.35 1.35
CA LEU A 15 -11.92 0.27 1.97
C LEU A 15 -11.18 1.14 0.95
N GLU A 16 -11.09 2.43 1.22
CA GLU A 16 -10.41 3.40 0.34
C GLU A 16 -8.88 3.22 0.38
N ASN A 17 -8.36 2.84 1.55
CA ASN A 17 -6.93 2.62 1.78
C ASN A 17 -6.66 1.51 2.80
N LEU A 18 -5.49 0.89 2.68
CA LEU A 18 -4.98 -0.14 3.58
C LEU A 18 -3.63 0.30 4.15
N THR A 19 -3.58 0.50 5.47
CA THR A 19 -2.33 0.81 6.18
C THR A 19 -1.68 -0.46 6.70
N LEU A 20 -0.44 -0.69 6.28
CA LEU A 20 0.41 -1.80 6.69
C LEU A 20 1.56 -1.25 7.53
N GLN A 21 1.58 -1.57 8.83
CA GLN A 21 2.75 -1.29 9.66
C GLN A 21 3.93 -2.13 9.16
N SER A 22 4.96 -1.46 8.67
CA SER A 22 6.02 -2.11 7.92
C SER A 22 7.08 -2.67 8.86
N THR A 23 7.34 -3.98 8.81
CA THR A 23 8.41 -4.61 9.60
C THR A 23 9.59 -5.07 8.74
N ASN A 24 9.66 -4.77 7.43
CA ASN A 24 10.83 -5.12 6.62
C ASN A 24 10.97 -4.32 5.31
N LYS A 25 12.22 -3.95 4.97
CA LYS A 25 12.59 -3.21 3.74
C LYS A 25 12.15 -3.92 2.44
N MET A 26 12.26 -5.25 2.44
CA MET A 26 11.82 -6.12 1.32
C MET A 26 10.32 -6.01 1.06
N GLN A 27 9.50 -6.08 2.10
CA GLN A 27 8.04 -6.03 1.97
C GLN A 27 7.58 -4.71 1.35
N ARG A 28 8.22 -3.59 1.72
CA ARG A 28 7.94 -2.29 1.11
C ARG A 28 8.22 -2.31 -0.39
N SER A 29 9.37 -2.83 -0.81
CA SER A 29 9.74 -2.87 -2.23
C SER A 29 8.74 -3.69 -3.05
N ILE A 30 8.29 -4.82 -2.49
CA ILE A 30 7.30 -5.70 -3.13
C ILE A 30 5.92 -5.03 -3.20
N ILE A 31 5.45 -4.41 -2.10
CA ILE A 31 4.15 -3.72 -2.08
C ILE A 31 4.12 -2.55 -3.07
N VAL A 32 5.21 -1.77 -3.14
CA VAL A 32 5.29 -0.56 -3.97
C VAL A 32 5.46 -0.87 -5.46
N HIS A 33 6.30 -1.84 -5.81
CA HIS A 33 6.60 -2.12 -7.21
C HIS A 33 5.74 -3.22 -7.80
N GLU A 34 5.58 -4.35 -7.12
CA GLU A 34 4.94 -5.52 -7.71
C GLU A 34 3.43 -5.52 -7.48
N ILE A 35 3.01 -5.29 -6.23
CA ILE A 35 1.59 -5.41 -5.87
C ILE A 35 0.78 -4.21 -6.36
N ALA A 36 1.32 -2.99 -6.23
CA ALA A 36 0.68 -1.80 -6.76
C ALA A 36 0.49 -1.89 -8.29
N GLU A 37 1.52 -2.33 -9.02
CA GLU A 37 1.44 -2.47 -10.48
C GLU A 37 0.47 -3.58 -10.90
N THR A 38 0.53 -4.74 -10.25
CA THR A 38 -0.32 -5.90 -10.58
C THR A 38 -1.80 -5.66 -10.27
N ALA A 39 -2.09 -5.05 -9.13
CA ALA A 39 -3.46 -4.78 -8.69
C ALA A 39 -3.99 -3.42 -9.21
N GLY A 40 -3.16 -2.64 -9.90
CA GLY A 40 -3.50 -1.28 -10.33
C GLY A 40 -3.68 -0.29 -9.18
N LEU A 41 -3.17 -0.60 -8.00
CA LEU A 41 -3.26 0.23 -6.79
C LEU A 41 -2.11 1.25 -6.74
N SER A 42 -2.15 2.17 -5.80
CA SER A 42 -1.04 3.10 -5.52
C SER A 42 -0.55 2.94 -4.10
N ALA A 43 0.73 2.61 -3.91
CA ALA A 43 1.31 2.39 -2.59
C ALA A 43 2.30 3.50 -2.23
N PHE A 44 2.15 4.07 -1.04
CA PHE A 44 2.98 5.14 -0.52
C PHE A 44 3.56 4.74 0.83
N SER A 45 4.85 4.98 1.03
CA SER A 45 5.46 4.77 2.35
C SER A 45 5.51 6.08 3.12
N PHE A 46 4.94 6.07 4.32
CA PHE A 46 4.94 7.18 5.25
C PHE A 46 5.72 6.81 6.53
N GLY A 47 6.25 7.83 7.21
CA GLY A 47 7.01 7.67 8.44
C GLY A 47 8.52 7.58 8.26
N GLU A 48 9.22 7.78 9.37
CA GLU A 48 10.69 7.80 9.44
C GLU A 48 11.25 6.38 9.58
N GLU A 49 12.40 6.12 8.96
CA GLU A 49 13.07 4.81 9.03
C GLU A 49 13.41 4.49 10.51
N ASP A 50 12.98 3.32 11.00
CA ASP A 50 13.16 2.81 12.38
C ASP A 50 12.35 3.47 13.52
N VAL A 51 11.43 4.41 13.23
CA VAL A 51 10.54 5.00 14.27
C VAL A 51 9.08 4.60 14.08
N ASP A 52 8.47 4.93 12.93
CA ASP A 52 7.02 4.75 12.70
C ASP A 52 6.71 4.52 11.21
N ARG A 53 7.57 3.75 10.53
CA ARG A 53 7.41 3.51 9.11
C ARG A 53 6.23 2.58 8.82
N HIS A 54 5.30 3.06 8.02
CA HIS A 54 4.15 2.30 7.53
C HIS A 54 3.94 2.54 6.04
N VAL A 55 3.30 1.58 5.38
CA VAL A 55 2.96 1.67 3.96
C VAL A 55 1.45 1.76 3.85
N VAL A 56 0.98 2.76 3.13
CA VAL A 56 -0.45 2.95 2.85
C VAL A 56 -0.67 2.62 1.38
N VAL A 57 -1.57 1.68 1.12
CA VAL A 57 -2.00 1.30 -0.23
C VAL A 57 -3.37 1.89 -0.47
N TYR A 58 -3.50 2.68 -1.53
CA TYR A 58 -4.75 3.29 -1.98
C TYR A 58 -5.28 2.54 -3.19
N GLN A 59 -6.61 2.44 -3.27
CA GLN A 59 -7.27 2.06 -4.50
C GLN A 59 -7.05 3.13 -5.57
N LYS A 60 -6.94 2.72 -6.84
CA LYS A 60 -6.66 3.63 -7.96
C LYS A 60 -7.62 4.81 -8.05
N GLU A 61 -8.88 4.57 -7.69
CA GLU A 61 -9.95 5.56 -7.69
C GLU A 61 -9.84 6.56 -6.53
N PHE A 62 -9.12 6.18 -5.47
CA PHE A 62 -8.91 6.94 -4.25
C PHE A 62 -7.44 7.36 -4.08
N THR A 63 -6.60 7.12 -5.09
CA THR A 63 -5.22 7.59 -5.08
C THR A 63 -5.26 9.11 -4.99
N PRO A 64 -4.65 9.71 -3.95
CA PRO A 64 -4.54 11.16 -3.90
C PRO A 64 -3.73 11.57 -5.13
N VAL A 65 -4.40 12.18 -6.11
CA VAL A 65 -3.73 12.87 -7.20
C VAL A 65 -2.85 13.92 -6.55
N PRO A 66 -1.55 13.98 -6.88
CA PRO A 66 -0.73 15.08 -6.41
C PRO A 66 -1.34 16.35 -6.99
N ASP A 67 -1.91 17.19 -6.11
CA ASP A 67 -2.15 18.60 -6.42
C ASP A 67 -0.76 19.20 -6.69
N GLU A 68 -0.52 19.61 -7.94
CA GLU A 68 0.74 20.19 -8.42
C GLU A 68 1.23 21.38 -7.58
#